data_AF-A0A0Q6V612-F1
#
_entry.id   AF-A0A0Q6V612-F1
#
_cell.length_a   1.000
_cell.length_b   1.000
_cell.length_c   1.000
_cell.angle_alpha   90.00
_cell.angle_beta   90.00
_cell.angle_gamma   90.00
#
_symmetry.space_group_name_H-M   'P 1'
#
loop_
_entity.id
_entity.type
_entity.pdbx_description
1 polymer ?
#
loop_
_entity_poly.entity_id
_entity_poly.type
_entity_poly.pdbx_seq_one_letter_code
_entity_poly.pdbx_strand_id
1 'polypeptide(L)'
;MPAFTIVTTSATQGSNAVEVSTLSDDFINESEALGYSRRMAEEMVGMAHQLSLDFDFSTVGLYDGDLIDEEIDPEHAAFLGAWVLDEEGVAFVGADEFREGPAEPDAD
;
A
#
# COMPACT_ATOMS: atom_id res chain seq x y z
N MET A 1 -7.42 12.66 18.43
CA MET A 1 -6.52 12.97 17.31
C MET A 1 -6.99 12.13 16.14
N PRO A 2 -6.79 12.56 14.89
CA PRO A 2 -7.01 11.66 13.77
C PRO A 2 -5.95 10.55 13.83
N ALA A 3 -6.38 9.31 13.72
CA ALA A 3 -5.49 8.17 13.60
C ALA A 3 -5.48 7.77 12.12
N PHE A 4 -4.36 7.27 11.62
CA PHE A 4 -4.32 6.68 10.29
C PHE A 4 -3.63 5.33 10.36
N THR A 5 -4.17 4.39 9.61
CA THR A 5 -3.65 3.03 9.55
C THR A 5 -2.95 2.82 8.22
N ILE A 6 -1.71 2.33 8.27
CA ILE A 6 -0.90 2.01 7.10
C ILE A 6 -0.80 0.50 7.03
N VAL A 7 -1.33 -0.08 5.96
CA VAL A 7 -1.24 -1.53 5.73
C VAL A 7 -0.22 -1.78 4.64
N THR A 8 0.80 -2.55 4.96
CA THR A 8 1.74 -3.05 3.96
C THR A 8 1.28 -4.44 3.56
N THR A 9 0.89 -4.60 2.30
CA THR A 9 0.57 -5.90 1.71
C THR A 9 1.66 -6.23 0.71
N SER A 10 2.32 -7.36 0.92
CA SER A 10 3.32 -7.88 -0.03
C SER A 10 2.73 -9.08 -0.79
N ALA A 11 2.83 -9.09 -2.12
CA ALA A 11 2.50 -10.26 -2.93
C ALA A 11 3.75 -10.77 -3.68
N THR A 12 3.95 -12.09 -3.67
CA THR A 12 5.02 -12.74 -4.44
C THR A 12 4.47 -13.94 -5.21
N GLN A 13 4.77 -14.01 -6.51
CA GLN A 13 4.31 -15.09 -7.39
C GLN A 13 5.28 -16.27 -7.37
N GLY A 14 4.77 -17.49 -7.17
CA GLY A 14 5.52 -18.74 -7.34
C GLY A 14 5.54 -19.68 -6.14
N SER A 15 5.41 -19.19 -4.90
CA SER A 15 5.00 -19.97 -3.72
C SER A 15 4.83 -19.07 -2.49
N ASN A 16 3.66 -18.45 -2.39
CA ASN A 16 3.05 -17.82 -1.21
C ASN A 16 3.94 -16.89 -0.37
N ALA A 17 3.84 -15.60 -0.64
CA ALA A 17 3.91 -14.61 0.44
C ALA A 17 2.75 -13.64 0.30
N VAL A 18 1.90 -13.61 1.33
CA VAL A 18 1.00 -12.52 1.69
C VAL A 18 1.37 -12.19 3.13
N GLU A 19 2.45 -11.43 3.31
CA GLU A 19 2.76 -10.82 4.60
C GLU A 19 2.04 -9.48 4.63
N VAL A 20 0.89 -9.46 5.31
CA VAL A 20 0.15 -8.23 5.62
C VAL A 20 0.67 -7.73 6.96
N SER A 21 1.49 -6.70 6.92
CA SER A 21 1.95 -5.99 8.10
C SER A 21 1.13 -4.71 8.26
N THR A 22 0.27 -4.68 9.25
CA THR A 22 -0.49 -3.49 9.64
C THR A 22 0.32 -2.67 10.63
N LEU A 23 0.60 -1.41 10.28
CA LEU A 23 1.19 -0.43 11.17
C LEU A 23 0.22 0.74 11.33
N SER A 24 -0.28 0.96 12.54
CA SER A 24 -1.08 2.15 12.85
C SER A 24 -0.28 3.11 13.71
N ASP A 25 -0.37 4.40 13.38
CA ASP A 25 0.27 5.48 14.12
C ASP A 25 -0.67 6.71 14.17
N ASP A 26 -0.43 7.62 15.11
CA ASP A 26 -1.26 8.81 15.30
C ASP A 26 -0.67 9.96 14.50
N PHE A 27 -1.23 10.21 13.31
CA PHE A 27 -0.81 11.33 12.46
C PHE A 27 -1.75 12.52 12.62
N ILE A 28 -1.20 13.72 12.78
CA ILE A 28 -1.99 14.93 13.03
C ILE A 28 -2.82 15.32 11.79
N ASN A 29 -2.41 14.89 10.59
CA ASN A 29 -3.12 15.11 9.33
C ASN A 29 -2.77 14.06 8.26
N GLU A 30 -3.60 13.99 7.22
CA GLU A 30 -3.42 13.09 6.07
C GLU A 30 -2.09 13.30 5.33
N SER A 31 -1.62 14.55 5.21
CA SER A 31 -0.36 14.85 4.52
C SER A 31 0.86 14.24 5.21
N GLU A 32 0.85 14.17 6.54
CA GLU A 32 1.90 13.50 7.32
C GLU A 32 1.84 11.98 7.14
N ALA A 33 0.65 11.38 7.20
CA ALA A 33 0.46 9.96 6.95
C ALA A 33 0.87 9.56 5.52
N LEU A 34 0.55 10.40 4.52
CA LEU A 34 0.93 10.21 3.13
C LEU A 34 2.44 10.35 2.91
N GLY A 35 3.08 11.34 3.56
CA GLY A 35 4.53 11.51 3.51
C GLY A 35 5.30 10.38 4.19
N TYR A 36 4.77 9.85 5.30
CA TYR A 36 5.36 8.72 6.01
C TYR A 36 5.22 7.42 5.20
N SER A 37 4.02 7.10 4.72
CA SER A 37 3.74 5.91 3.90
C SER A 37 4.57 5.90 2.61
N ARG A 38 4.77 7.08 1.98
CA ARG A 38 5.68 7.21 0.84
C ARG A 38 7.11 6.78 1.18
N ARG A 39 7.70 7.34 2.24
CA ARG A 39 9.07 7.00 2.64
C ARG A 39 9.19 5.51 2.95
N MET A 40 8.20 4.95 3.63
CA MET A 40 8.15 3.52 3.90
C MET A 40 8.13 2.69 2.61
N ALA A 41 7.33 3.08 1.61
CA ALA A 41 7.31 2.43 0.30
C ALA A 41 8.67 2.54 -0.42
N GLU A 42 9.29 3.73 -0.42
CA GLU A 42 10.62 3.96 -1.01
C GLU A 42 11.70 3.07 -0.35
N GLU A 43 11.69 2.98 0.98
CA GLU A 43 12.63 2.12 1.73
C GLU A 43 12.39 0.64 1.44
N MET A 44 11.14 0.20 1.28
CA MET A 44 10.82 -1.19 0.92
C MET A 44 11.31 -1.56 -0.48
N VAL A 45 11.15 -0.67 -1.47
CA VAL A 45 11.75 -0.88 -2.81
C VAL A 45 13.29 -0.91 -2.73
N GLY A 46 13.89 -0.07 -1.89
CA GLY A 46 15.33 -0.11 -1.66
C GLY A 46 15.80 -1.45 -1.08
N MET A 47 15.10 -1.96 -0.07
CA MET A 47 15.38 -3.25 0.56
C MET A 47 15.13 -4.42 -0.40
N ALA A 48 14.06 -4.34 -1.19
CA ALA A 48 13.74 -5.28 -2.25
C ALA A 48 14.89 -5.50 -3.21
N HIS A 49 15.38 -4.40 -3.77
CA HIS A 49 16.48 -4.39 -4.73
C HIS A 49 17.77 -4.94 -4.10
N GLN A 50 18.07 -4.56 -2.85
CA GLN A 50 19.25 -5.07 -2.14
C GLN A 50 19.18 -6.58 -1.87
N LEU A 51 17.99 -7.11 -1.58
CA LEU A 51 17.77 -8.52 -1.27
C LEU A 51 17.51 -9.37 -2.53
N SER A 52 17.46 -8.74 -3.72
CA SER A 52 17.05 -9.40 -4.97
C SER A 52 15.71 -10.12 -4.83
N LEU A 53 14.79 -9.50 -4.09
CA LEU A 53 13.42 -9.96 -3.95
C LEU A 53 12.65 -9.56 -5.21
N ASP A 54 11.96 -10.53 -5.79
CA ASP A 54 11.08 -10.32 -6.93
C ASP A 54 9.74 -9.79 -6.41
N PHE A 55 9.48 -8.50 -6.65
CA PHE A 55 8.21 -7.87 -6.33
C PHE A 55 7.35 -7.84 -7.59
N ASP A 56 6.58 -8.90 -7.81
CA ASP A 56 5.54 -8.95 -8.85
C ASP A 56 4.45 -7.90 -8.57
N PHE A 57 4.10 -7.71 -7.29
CA PHE A 57 3.17 -6.67 -6.84
C PHE A 57 3.24 -6.45 -5.32
N SER A 58 3.56 -5.25 -4.86
CA SER A 58 3.44 -4.88 -3.43
C SER A 58 2.71 -3.56 -3.29
N THR A 59 1.98 -3.41 -2.18
CA THR A 59 1.20 -2.20 -1.93
C THR A 59 1.28 -1.72 -0.50
N VAL A 60 1.41 -0.41 -0.30
CA VAL A 60 1.24 0.26 1.00
C VAL A 60 -0.06 1.04 0.99
N GLY A 61 -1.11 0.47 1.57
CA GLY A 61 -2.42 1.08 1.71
C GLY A 61 -2.47 2.09 2.85
N LEU A 62 -3.17 3.19 2.63
CA LEU A 62 -3.47 4.22 3.62
C LEU A 62 -4.96 4.21 3.94
N TYR A 63 -5.29 4.19 5.22
CA TYR A 63 -6.65 4.16 5.73
C TYR A 63 -6.89 5.26 6.76
N ASP A 64 -8.07 5.88 6.69
CA ASP A 64 -8.53 6.85 7.70
C ASP A 64 -9.01 6.13 8.97
N GLY A 65 -8.50 6.53 10.12
CA GLY A 65 -8.87 5.98 11.42
C GLY A 65 -7.86 4.97 12.00
N ASP A 66 -8.14 4.60 13.25
CA ASP A 66 -7.42 3.56 13.99
C ASP A 66 -8.09 2.21 13.71
N LEU A 67 -7.54 1.45 12.77
CA LEU A 67 -8.09 0.19 12.28
C LEU A 67 -7.17 -0.98 12.61
N ILE A 68 -6.24 -0.82 13.56
CA ILE A 68 -5.18 -1.81 13.85
C ILE A 68 -5.71 -3.20 14.24
N ASP A 69 -6.92 -3.25 14.80
CA ASP A 69 -7.59 -4.47 15.26
C ASP A 69 -8.64 -4.98 14.25
N GLU A 70 -8.84 -4.27 13.14
CA GLU A 70 -9.82 -4.62 12.10
C GLU A 70 -9.16 -5.42 10.97
N GLU A 71 -9.92 -6.33 10.37
CA GLU A 71 -9.52 -6.96 9.11
C GLU A 71 -9.75 -5.94 8.00
N ILE A 72 -8.66 -5.44 7.42
CA ILE A 72 -8.69 -4.33 6.48
C ILE A 72 -8.20 -4.78 5.12
N ASP A 73 -9.08 -4.60 4.13
CA ASP A 73 -8.82 -4.89 2.72
C ASP A 73 -8.94 -3.60 1.89
N PRO A 74 -8.46 -3.59 0.63
CA PRO A 74 -8.62 -2.45 -0.27
C PRO A 74 -10.08 -2.05 -0.56
N GLU A 75 -11.03 -2.94 -0.29
CA GLU A 75 -12.47 -2.68 -0.39
C GLU A 75 -13.03 -1.89 0.81
N HIS A 76 -12.24 -1.73 1.88
CA HIS A 76 -12.67 -1.07 3.10
C HIS A 76 -13.06 0.40 2.85
N ALA A 77 -14.10 0.87 3.52
CA ALA A 77 -14.64 2.22 3.33
C ALA A 77 -13.64 3.32 3.74
N ALA A 78 -12.73 2.99 4.67
CA ALA A 78 -11.70 3.90 5.13
C ALA A 78 -10.47 3.96 4.20
N PHE A 79 -10.40 3.11 3.17
CA PHE A 79 -9.26 3.08 2.26
C PHE A 79 -9.21 4.36 1.43
N LEU A 80 -8.09 5.09 1.56
CA LEU A 80 -7.81 6.36 0.87
C LEU A 80 -6.99 6.16 -0.41
N GLY A 81 -6.19 5.09 -0.48
CA GLY A 81 -5.36 4.74 -1.63
C GLY A 81 -4.16 3.92 -1.21
N ALA A 82 -3.35 3.49 -2.18
CA ALA A 82 -2.16 2.70 -1.92
C ALA A 82 -0.98 3.15 -2.78
N TRP A 83 0.22 3.08 -2.21
CA TRP A 83 1.46 3.10 -2.98
C TRP A 83 1.64 1.73 -3.61
N VAL A 84 1.67 1.64 -4.94
CA VAL A 84 2.04 0.46 -5.70
C VAL A 84 3.56 0.46 -5.88
N LEU A 85 4.19 -0.65 -5.52
CA LEU A 85 5.62 -0.89 -5.59
C LEU A 85 5.88 -1.88 -6.73
N ASP A 86 6.70 -1.46 -7.69
CA ASP A 86 7.09 -2.23 -8.87
C ASP A 86 8.59 -2.02 -9.18
N GLU A 87 9.12 -2.73 -10.18
CA GLU A 87 10.50 -2.59 -10.68
C GLU A 87 10.84 -1.15 -11.11
N GLU A 88 9.85 -0.37 -11.57
CA GLU A 88 10.03 1.04 -11.94
C GLU A 88 10.10 2.00 -10.72
N GLY A 89 9.63 1.58 -9.55
CA GLY A 89 9.64 2.38 -8.32
C GLY A 89 8.31 2.39 -7.58
N VAL A 90 7.94 3.54 -7.01
CA VAL A 90 6.70 3.71 -6.22
C VAL A 90 5.75 4.71 -6.86
N ALA A 91 4.48 4.35 -6.97
CA ALA A 91 3.41 5.20 -7.50
C ALA A 91 2.20 5.20 -6.56
N PHE A 92 1.62 6.37 -6.26
CA PHE A 92 0.40 6.44 -5.46
C PHE A 92 -0.83 6.32 -6.34
N VAL A 93 -1.68 5.36 -6.02
CA VAL A 93 -2.96 5.09 -6.66
C VAL A 93 -4.07 5.41 -5.66
N GLY A 94 -4.96 6.32 -6.01
CA GLY A 94 -6.09 6.69 -5.16
C GLY A 94 -7.09 5.54 -5.01
N ALA A 95 -7.91 5.55 -3.96
CA ALA A 95 -8.84 4.46 -3.68
C ALA A 95 -9.86 4.17 -4.78
N ASP A 96 -10.27 5.18 -5.57
CA ASP A 96 -11.18 5.01 -6.70
C ASP A 96 -10.48 4.22 -7.82
N GLU A 97 -9.30 4.71 -8.25
CA GLU A 97 -8.47 4.11 -9.29
C GLU A 97 -7.98 2.70 -8.91
N PHE A 98 -7.66 2.47 -7.64
CA PHE A 98 -7.23 1.17 -7.15
C PHE A 98 -8.35 0.11 -7.21
N ARG A 99 -9.60 0.52 -6.97
CA ARG A 99 -10.77 -0.39 -6.99
C ARG A 99 -11.27 -0.68 -8.40
N GLU A 100 -11.09 0.26 -9.33
CA GLU A 100 -11.41 0.04 -10.75
C GLU A 100 -10.42 -0.91 -11.43
N GLY A 101 -9.27 -1.18 -10.80
CA GLY A 101 -8.21 -2.02 -11.35
C GLY A 101 -7.44 -1.31 -12.47
N PRO A 102 -6.28 -1.84 -12.91
CA PRO A 102 -5.61 -1.28 -14.08
C PRO A 102 -6.63 -1.34 -15.22
N ALA A 103 -6.99 -0.17 -15.76
CA ALA A 103 -7.88 -0.09 -16.90
C ALA A 103 -7.44 -1.12 -17.92
N GLU A 104 -8.23 -2.17 -18.11
CA GLU A 104 -8.01 -3.15 -19.16
C GLU A 104 -7.85 -2.31 -20.44
N PRO A 105 -6.69 -2.37 -21.14
CA PRO A 105 -6.55 -1.60 -22.35
C PRO A 105 -7.65 -2.11 -23.29
N ASP A 106 -8.61 -1.23 -23.59
CA ASP A 106 -9.69 -1.44 -24.55
C ASP A 106 -9.15 -2.26 -25.73
N ALA A 107 -9.51 -3.55 -25.76
CA ALA A 107 -9.21 -4.43 -26.87
C ALA A 107 -10.33 -4.24 -27.89
N ASP A 108 -10.15 -3.28 -28.81
CA ASP A 108 -10.94 -3.14 -30.04
C ASP A 108 -10.41 -4.09 -31.13
#